data_AF-A0A2C5ZSG7-F1
#
_entry.id   AF-A0A2C5ZSG7-F1
#
_cell.length_a   1.000
_cell.length_b   1.000
_cell.length_c   1.000
_cell.angle_alpha   90.00
_cell.angle_beta   90.00
_cell.angle_gamma   90.00
#
_symmetry.space_group_name_H-M   'P 1'
#
loop_
_entity.id
_entity.type
_entity.pdbx_description
1 polymer ?
#
loop_
_entity_poly.entity_id
_entity_poly.type
_entity_poly.pdbx_seq_one_letter_code
_entity_poly.pdbx_strand_id
1 'polypeptide(L)'
;MNAAFSAGPYLLELLETAAAENESAYYPLLDRIASGHFAPASSDADLYGRFLELLVADGHISSPDALSTFKLGLSLRSAAPRIEAHYQYYSTAVEPVVADRNCQAWVLLEGKQHCNPALDNFETEILSSSQVNTLPFDRTVGSGGPLQKPEVSVAISS
;
A
#
# COMPACT_ATOMS: atom_id res chain seq x y z
N MET A 1 18.15 -18.78 6.41
CA MET A 1 18.63 -17.38 6.28
C MET A 1 17.59 -16.48 6.91
N ASN A 2 18.00 -15.42 7.60
CA ASN A 2 17.09 -14.42 8.19
C ASN A 2 17.38 -13.07 7.53
N ALA A 3 16.33 -12.28 7.28
CA ALA A 3 16.47 -10.91 6.80
C ALA A 3 16.93 -9.99 7.95
N ALA A 4 17.52 -8.85 7.59
CA ALA A 4 17.95 -7.81 8.55
C ALA A 4 16.79 -6.87 8.97
N PHE A 5 15.59 -7.09 8.45
CA PHE A 5 14.38 -6.32 8.72
C PHE A 5 13.23 -7.24 9.13
N SER A 6 12.22 -6.67 9.78
CA SER A 6 11.05 -7.39 10.27
C SER A 6 10.19 -7.91 9.12
N ALA A 7 9.52 -9.04 9.32
CA ALA A 7 8.52 -9.49 8.36
C ALA A 7 7.32 -8.52 8.38
N GLY A 8 6.98 -7.98 7.22
CA GLY A 8 5.75 -7.20 7.04
C GLY A 8 4.48 -8.07 7.20
N PRO A 9 3.31 -7.44 7.32
CA PRO A 9 2.03 -8.15 7.39
C PRO A 9 1.79 -9.03 6.17
N TYR A 10 1.33 -10.26 6.37
CA TYR A 10 1.17 -11.23 5.28
C TYR A 10 0.15 -10.78 4.22
N LEU A 11 -0.93 -10.11 4.64
CA LEU A 11 -1.92 -9.53 3.71
C LEU A 11 -1.29 -8.50 2.75
N LEU A 12 -0.38 -7.67 3.25
CA LEU A 12 0.30 -6.66 2.45
C LEU A 12 1.27 -7.30 1.45
N GLU A 13 1.95 -8.38 1.86
CA GLU A 13 2.79 -9.16 0.96
C GLU A 13 1.97 -9.82 -0.17
N LEU A 14 0.80 -10.40 0.14
CA LEU A 14 -0.10 -10.95 -0.87
C LEU A 14 -0.56 -9.89 -1.88
N LEU A 15 -0.94 -8.71 -1.41
CA LEU A 15 -1.35 -7.58 -2.24
C LEU A 15 -0.22 -7.12 -3.17
N GLU A 16 0.97 -6.87 -2.62
CA GLU A 16 2.11 -6.37 -3.40
C GLU A 16 2.64 -7.41 -4.38
N THR A 17 2.66 -8.69 -4.02
CA THR A 17 3.03 -9.77 -4.94
C THR A 17 2.01 -9.92 -6.07
N ALA A 18 0.71 -9.87 -5.78
CA ALA A 18 -0.31 -9.92 -6.84
C ALA A 18 -0.23 -8.71 -7.78
N ALA A 19 0.01 -7.53 -7.23
CA ALA A 19 0.16 -6.32 -8.01
C ALA A 19 1.50 -6.22 -8.77
N ALA A 20 2.49 -7.07 -8.45
CA ALA A 20 3.69 -7.22 -9.26
C ALA A 20 3.43 -8.07 -10.52
N GLU A 21 2.50 -9.01 -10.46
CA GLU A 21 2.05 -9.80 -11.62
C GLU A 21 1.09 -8.99 -12.52
N ASN A 22 0.19 -8.21 -11.89
CA ASN A 22 -0.75 -7.36 -12.60
C ASN A 22 -0.97 -6.04 -11.84
N GLU A 23 -0.33 -4.98 -12.31
CA GLU A 23 -0.38 -3.66 -11.68
C GLU A 23 -1.81 -3.12 -11.54
N SER A 24 -2.67 -3.39 -12.52
CA SER A 24 -4.07 -2.94 -12.51
C SER A 24 -4.92 -3.57 -11.41
N ALA A 25 -4.46 -4.66 -10.80
CA ALA A 25 -5.17 -5.35 -9.72
C ALA A 25 -5.00 -4.67 -8.35
N TYR A 26 -4.01 -3.78 -8.17
CA TYR A 26 -3.69 -3.22 -6.85
C TYR A 26 -4.89 -2.54 -6.17
N TYR A 27 -5.52 -1.58 -6.85
CA TYR A 27 -6.64 -0.82 -6.27
C TYR A 27 -7.91 -1.67 -6.10
N PRO A 28 -8.34 -2.49 -7.07
CA PRO A 28 -9.45 -3.42 -6.85
C PRO A 28 -9.24 -4.36 -5.67
N LEU A 29 -8.03 -4.89 -5.49
CA LEU A 29 -7.69 -5.74 -4.33
C LEU A 29 -7.69 -4.96 -3.03
N LEU A 30 -7.19 -3.72 -3.04
CA LEU A 30 -7.22 -2.82 -1.89
C LEU A 30 -8.66 -2.48 -1.47
N ASP A 31 -9.57 -2.28 -2.42
CA ASP A 31 -11.00 -2.05 -2.14
C ASP A 31 -11.63 -3.26 -1.44
N ARG A 32 -11.28 -4.49 -1.88
CA ARG A 32 -11.73 -5.73 -1.22
C ARG A 32 -11.22 -5.82 0.22
N ILE A 33 -9.95 -5.47 0.45
CA ILE A 33 -9.36 -5.40 1.79
C ILE A 33 -10.10 -4.37 2.65
N ALA A 34 -10.30 -3.16 2.15
CA ALA A 34 -10.99 -2.07 2.86
C ALA A 34 -12.46 -2.40 3.16
N SER A 35 -13.12 -3.20 2.32
CA SER A 35 -14.49 -3.70 2.57
C SER A 35 -14.59 -4.75 3.69
N GLY A 36 -13.46 -5.20 4.24
CA GLY A 36 -13.42 -6.24 5.27
C GLY A 36 -13.56 -7.67 4.73
N HIS A 37 -13.39 -7.89 3.41
CA HIS A 37 -13.54 -9.20 2.78
C HIS A 37 -12.67 -10.29 3.43
N PHE A 38 -11.46 -9.92 3.87
CA PHE A 38 -10.49 -10.84 4.48
C PHE A 38 -10.57 -10.90 6.02
N ALA A 39 -11.42 -10.10 6.66
CA ALA A 39 -11.57 -10.08 8.12
C ALA A 39 -11.93 -11.45 8.76
N PRO A 40 -12.68 -12.35 8.10
CA PRO A 40 -12.97 -13.68 8.64
C PRO A 40 -11.77 -14.64 8.65
N ALA A 41 -10.65 -14.30 8.00
CA ALA A 41 -9.51 -15.20 7.91
C ALA A 41 -8.81 -15.37 9.27
N SER A 42 -8.71 -16.61 9.77
CA SER A 42 -8.17 -16.88 11.11
C SER A 42 -6.68 -17.28 11.12
N SER A 43 -6.07 -17.46 9.96
CA SER A 43 -4.66 -17.86 9.80
C SER A 43 -4.12 -17.42 8.45
N ASP A 44 -2.80 -17.36 8.31
CA ASP A 44 -2.15 -17.06 7.04
C ASP A 44 -2.52 -18.05 5.92
N ALA A 45 -2.70 -19.33 6.25
CA ALA A 45 -3.10 -20.34 5.27
C ALA A 45 -4.54 -20.11 4.75
N ASP A 46 -5.47 -19.76 5.65
CA ASP A 46 -6.85 -19.40 5.30
C ASP A 46 -6.89 -18.09 4.50
N LEU A 47 -6.10 -17.10 4.92
CA LEU A 47 -5.95 -15.84 4.21
C LEU A 47 -5.43 -16.05 2.79
N TYR A 48 -4.39 -16.86 2.62
CA TYR A 48 -3.84 -17.23 1.32
C TYR A 48 -4.88 -17.93 0.43
N GLY A 49 -5.63 -18.89 0.98
CA GLY A 49 -6.67 -19.60 0.26
C GLY A 49 -7.75 -18.65 -0.28
N ARG A 50 -8.28 -17.79 0.59
CA ARG A 50 -9.26 -16.76 0.22
C ARG A 50 -8.73 -15.78 -0.81
N PHE A 51 -7.46 -15.38 -0.67
CA PHE A 51 -6.82 -14.45 -1.59
C PHE A 51 -6.68 -15.06 -2.99
N LEU A 52 -6.26 -16.32 -3.08
CA LEU A 52 -6.20 -17.05 -4.36
C LEU A 52 -7.57 -17.18 -5.03
N GLU A 53 -8.60 -17.53 -4.26
CA GLU A 53 -9.98 -17.63 -4.78
C GLU A 53 -10.42 -16.30 -5.38
N LEU A 54 -10.16 -15.18 -4.69
CA LEU A 54 -10.50 -13.85 -5.17
C LEU A 54 -9.71 -13.46 -6.43
N LEU A 55 -8.40 -13.74 -6.48
CA LEU A 55 -7.57 -13.43 -7.65
C LEU A 55 -8.08 -14.08 -8.94
N VAL A 56 -8.59 -15.31 -8.83
CA VAL A 56 -9.16 -16.05 -9.97
C VAL A 56 -10.58 -15.60 -10.25
N ALA A 57 -11.42 -15.44 -9.23
CA ALA A 57 -12.84 -15.08 -9.37
C ALA A 57 -13.02 -13.68 -9.97
N ASP A 58 -12.24 -12.70 -9.52
CA ASP A 58 -12.28 -11.32 -10.03
C ASP A 58 -11.40 -11.14 -11.29
N GLY A 59 -10.76 -12.23 -11.77
CA GLY A 59 -10.00 -12.25 -13.01
C GLY A 59 -8.68 -11.47 -12.98
N HIS A 60 -8.19 -11.10 -11.79
CA HIS A 60 -6.95 -10.34 -11.62
C HIS A 60 -5.72 -11.14 -12.04
N ILE A 61 -5.68 -12.44 -11.72
CA ILE A 61 -4.63 -13.38 -12.12
C ILE A 61 -5.31 -14.71 -12.48
N SER A 62 -5.64 -14.88 -13.75
CA SER A 62 -6.41 -16.03 -14.24
C SER A 62 -5.60 -17.03 -15.06
N SER A 63 -4.42 -16.65 -15.56
CA SER A 63 -3.56 -17.58 -16.31
C SER A 63 -2.80 -18.53 -15.37
N PRO A 64 -2.68 -19.82 -15.69
CA PRO A 64 -1.91 -20.78 -14.90
C PRO A 64 -0.45 -20.37 -14.69
N ASP A 65 0.13 -19.73 -15.70
CA ASP A 65 1.52 -19.25 -15.67
C ASP A 65 1.67 -18.10 -14.68
N ALA A 66 0.78 -17.09 -14.71
CA ALA A 66 0.84 -15.98 -13.77
C ALA A 66 0.53 -16.40 -12.33
N LEU A 67 -0.37 -17.37 -12.13
CA LEU A 67 -0.59 -17.98 -10.81
C LEU A 67 0.65 -18.72 -10.29
N SER A 68 1.43 -19.34 -11.19
CA SER A 68 2.65 -20.04 -10.83
C SER A 68 3.76 -19.06 -10.44
N THR A 69 3.93 -17.97 -11.20
CA THR A 69 4.87 -16.89 -10.88
C THR A 69 4.48 -16.17 -9.59
N PHE A 70 3.19 -15.90 -9.37
CA PHE A 70 2.67 -15.36 -8.11
C PHE A 70 3.10 -16.23 -6.90
N LYS A 71 2.85 -17.54 -6.98
CA LYS A 71 3.23 -18.49 -5.92
C LYS A 71 4.74 -18.54 -5.69
N LEU A 72 5.51 -18.49 -6.78
CA LEU A 72 6.96 -18.42 -6.70
C LEU A 72 7.42 -17.13 -6.03
N GLY A 73 6.91 -15.97 -6.46
CA GLY A 73 7.23 -14.67 -5.89
C GLY A 73 6.93 -14.60 -4.38
N LEU A 74 5.79 -15.17 -3.97
CA LEU A 74 5.41 -15.28 -2.57
C LEU A 74 6.36 -16.21 -1.79
N SER A 75 6.75 -17.36 -2.36
CA SER A 75 7.73 -18.27 -1.72
C SER A 75 9.11 -17.63 -1.53
N LEU A 76 9.50 -16.72 -2.44
CA LEU A 76 10.74 -15.96 -2.40
C LEU A 76 10.63 -14.69 -1.56
N ARG A 77 9.43 -14.33 -1.09
CA ARG A 77 9.12 -13.06 -0.44
C ARG A 77 9.56 -11.84 -1.25
N SER A 78 9.31 -11.88 -2.56
CA SER A 78 9.80 -10.87 -3.52
C SER A 78 9.29 -9.46 -3.23
N ALA A 79 8.11 -9.33 -2.61
CA ALA A 79 7.53 -8.05 -2.21
C ALA A 79 8.07 -7.51 -0.87
N ALA A 80 8.71 -8.33 -0.03
CA ALA A 80 9.14 -7.92 1.30
C ALA A 80 10.13 -6.73 1.30
N PRO A 81 11.15 -6.67 0.41
CA PRO A 81 12.03 -5.49 0.32
C PRO A 81 11.30 -4.22 -0.11
N ARG A 82 10.25 -4.32 -0.94
CA ARG A 82 9.43 -3.18 -1.36
C ARG A 82 8.61 -2.65 -0.18
N ILE A 83 8.03 -3.53 0.62
CA ILE A 83 7.29 -3.16 1.83
C ILE A 83 8.23 -2.45 2.82
N GLU A 84 9.41 -3.01 3.06
CA GLU A 84 10.41 -2.39 3.94
C GLU A 84 10.86 -1.01 3.43
N ALA A 85 10.93 -0.79 2.12
CA ALA A 85 11.25 0.53 1.57
C ALA A 85 10.24 1.61 1.98
N HIS A 86 8.94 1.28 2.07
CA HIS A 86 7.93 2.21 2.58
C HIS A 86 8.13 2.51 4.06
N TYR A 87 8.42 1.49 4.88
CA TYR A 87 8.65 1.66 6.31
C TYR A 87 9.91 2.48 6.62
N GLN A 88 11.00 2.22 5.89
CA GLN A 88 12.23 3.01 6.01
C GLN A 88 12.02 4.45 5.56
N TYR A 89 11.36 4.67 4.42
CA TYR A 89 11.06 6.03 3.95
C TYR A 89 10.17 6.79 4.94
N TYR A 90 9.13 6.14 5.46
CA TYR A 90 8.25 6.77 6.44
C TYR A 90 8.99 7.18 7.71
N SER A 91 9.74 6.26 8.33
CA SER A 91 10.46 6.54 9.58
C SER A 91 11.57 7.59 9.43
N THR A 92 12.25 7.63 8.28
CA THR A 92 13.44 8.49 8.11
C THR A 92 13.15 9.84 7.45
N ALA A 93 12.17 9.91 6.55
CA ALA A 93 11.89 11.11 5.76
C ALA A 93 10.55 11.76 6.13
N VAL A 94 9.56 10.97 6.54
CA VAL A 94 8.18 11.45 6.76
C VAL A 94 7.91 11.76 8.24
N GLU A 95 8.16 10.80 9.13
CA GLU A 95 7.93 10.96 10.58
C GLU A 95 8.62 12.20 11.20
N PRO A 96 9.83 12.62 10.79
CA PRO A 96 10.45 13.84 11.33
C PRO A 96 9.74 15.13 10.96
N VAL A 97 8.94 15.13 9.89
CA VAL A 97 8.27 16.34 9.36
C VAL A 97 6.75 16.33 9.59
N VAL A 98 6.18 15.20 10.00
CA VAL A 98 4.77 15.07 10.39
C VAL A 98 4.51 15.75 11.73
N ALA A 99 3.42 16.53 11.80
CA ALA A 99 3.08 17.35 12.97
C ALA A 99 2.34 16.55 14.04
N ASP A 100 1.31 15.80 13.66
CA ASP A 100 0.59 14.90 14.56
C ASP A 100 0.92 13.43 14.26
N ARG A 101 1.51 12.76 15.25
CA ARG A 101 1.89 11.34 15.19
C ARG A 101 0.81 10.40 15.72
N ASN A 102 -0.29 10.93 16.26
CA ASN A 102 -1.38 10.11 16.81
C ASN A 102 -2.36 9.63 15.74
N CYS A 103 -2.24 10.13 14.51
CA CYS A 103 -3.06 9.71 13.39
C CYS A 103 -2.57 8.37 12.84
N GLN A 104 -3.42 7.33 12.94
CA GLN A 104 -3.12 6.01 12.37
C GLN A 104 -2.98 6.05 10.84
N ALA A 105 -3.78 6.89 10.19
CA ALA A 105 -3.71 7.18 8.77
C ALA A 105 -3.95 8.67 8.56
N TRP A 106 -3.23 9.26 7.61
CA TRP A 106 -3.36 10.67 7.28
C TRP A 106 -3.06 10.90 5.79
N VAL A 107 -3.54 12.04 5.31
CA VAL A 107 -3.40 12.50 3.92
C VAL A 107 -2.56 13.77 3.89
N LEU A 108 -1.57 13.81 3.01
CA LEU A 108 -0.93 15.06 2.60
C LEU A 108 -1.76 15.69 1.47
N LEU A 109 -2.20 16.94 1.64
CA LEU A 109 -2.86 17.70 0.59
C LEU A 109 -2.42 19.15 0.66
N GLU A 110 -1.94 19.72 -0.45
CA GLU A 110 -1.46 21.12 -0.50
C GLU A 110 -0.44 21.47 0.62
N GLY A 111 0.42 20.51 0.94
CA GLY A 111 1.42 20.67 2.00
C GLY A 111 0.86 20.62 3.42
N LYS A 112 -0.40 20.24 3.60
CA LYS A 112 -1.07 20.14 4.90
C LYS A 112 -1.38 18.69 5.24
N GLN A 113 -1.22 18.37 6.52
CA GLN A 113 -1.60 17.08 7.07
C GLN A 113 -3.09 17.07 7.44
N HIS A 114 -3.83 16.12 6.87
CA HIS A 114 -5.24 15.89 7.20
C HIS A 114 -5.43 14.49 7.78
N CYS A 115 -5.94 14.40 9.01
CA CYS A 115 -6.21 13.11 9.66
C CYS A 115 -7.68 12.67 9.56
N ASN A 116 -8.58 13.57 9.12
CA ASN A 116 -10.00 13.29 8.96
C ASN A 116 -10.32 13.04 7.48
N PRO A 117 -11.05 11.97 7.12
CA PRO A 117 -11.50 11.72 5.74
C PRO A 117 -12.34 12.85 5.13
N ALA A 118 -12.98 13.69 5.93
CA ALA A 118 -13.73 14.85 5.43
C ALA A 118 -12.82 15.97 4.89
N LEU A 119 -11.52 15.95 5.22
CA LEU A 119 -10.52 16.96 4.83
C LEU A 119 -10.82 18.40 5.29
N ASP A 120 -11.87 18.60 6.10
CA ASP A 120 -12.30 19.93 6.56
C ASP A 120 -11.28 20.64 7.46
N ASN A 121 -10.53 19.85 8.24
CA ASN A 121 -9.52 20.34 9.17
C ASN A 121 -8.14 19.82 8.74
N PHE A 122 -7.13 20.67 8.92
CA PHE A 122 -5.73 20.28 8.83
C PHE A 122 -5.06 20.55 10.17
N GLU A 123 -4.13 19.68 10.56
CA GLU A 123 -3.44 19.81 11.84
C GLU A 123 -2.36 20.90 11.76
N THR A 124 -1.53 20.88 10.72
CA THR A 124 -0.41 21.82 10.52
C THR A 124 0.10 21.77 9.07
N GLU A 125 0.77 22.84 8.63
CA GLU A 125 1.54 22.89 7.38
C GLU A 125 2.90 22.17 7.52
N ILE A 126 3.17 21.19 6.66
CA ILE A 126 4.43 20.46 6.62
C ILE A 126 5.47 21.33 5.88
N LEU A 127 6.51 21.73 6.62
CA LEU A 127 7.54 22.69 6.18
C LEU A 127 8.38 22.22 4.96
N SER A 128 8.32 20.94 4.59
CA SER A 128 9.05 20.35 3.46
C SER A 128 8.17 20.05 2.23
N SER A 129 6.95 20.58 2.18
CA SER A 129 5.92 20.29 1.17
C SER A 129 6.27 20.65 -0.28
N SER A 130 7.36 21.39 -0.50
CA SER A 130 7.75 21.85 -1.84
C SER A 130 8.12 20.72 -2.82
N GLN A 131 8.30 19.48 -2.36
CA GLN A 131 8.66 18.34 -3.22
C GLN A 131 8.11 17.03 -2.65
N VAL A 132 6.81 16.77 -2.83
CA VAL A 132 6.35 15.38 -2.89
C VAL A 132 6.96 14.80 -4.15
N ASN A 133 8.04 14.05 -3.98
CA ASN A 133 8.72 13.41 -5.10
C ASN A 133 8.03 12.08 -5.36
N THR A 134 7.70 11.78 -6.61
CA THR A 134 7.27 10.44 -6.99
C THR A 134 8.42 9.46 -6.79
N LEU A 135 8.22 8.51 -5.88
CA LEU A 135 9.17 7.46 -5.55
C LEU A 135 8.90 6.21 -6.40
N PRO A 136 9.90 5.33 -6.61
CA PRO A 136 9.75 4.14 -7.45
C PRO A 136 8.66 3.15 -6.98
N PHE A 137 8.28 3.21 -5.71
CA PHE A 137 7.27 2.33 -5.14
C PHE A 137 5.86 2.93 -5.16
N ASP A 138 5.74 4.22 -5.50
CA ASP A 138 4.46 4.92 -5.54
C ASP A 138 3.57 4.38 -6.65
N ARG A 139 2.26 4.41 -6.39
CA ARG A 139 1.22 4.04 -7.36
C ARG A 139 0.33 5.24 -7.59
N THR A 140 0.12 5.62 -8.85
CA THR A 140 -0.75 6.75 -9.19
C THR A 140 -2.09 6.26 -9.73
N VAL A 141 -3.19 6.82 -9.24
CA VAL A 141 -4.55 6.55 -9.73
C VAL A 141 -5.25 7.85 -10.11
N GLY A 142 -6.02 7.82 -11.20
CA GLY A 142 -6.78 8.96 -11.71
C GLY A 142 -6.17 9.65 -12.94
N SER A 143 -7.04 10.23 -13.77
CA SER A 143 -6.68 10.96 -15.00
C SER A 143 -6.59 12.46 -14.76
N GLY A 144 -5.83 12.89 -13.75
CA GLY A 144 -5.52 14.31 -13.57
C GLY A 144 -4.53 14.77 -14.63
N GLY A 145 -4.95 15.68 -15.53
CA GLY A 145 -4.04 16.38 -16.43
C GLY A 145 -2.98 17.18 -15.63
N PRO A 146 -1.86 17.59 -16.27
CA PRO A 146 -0.65 18.08 -15.59
C PRO A 146 -0.80 19.34 -14.72
N LEU A 147 -1.98 19.95 -14.65
CA LEU A 147 -2.26 21.18 -13.90
C LEU A 147 -3.23 20.99 -12.72
N GLN A 148 -3.69 19.77 -12.45
CA GLN A 148 -4.63 19.53 -11.35
C GLN A 148 -4.53 18.08 -10.84
N LYS A 149 -3.36 17.68 -10.35
CA LYS A 149 -3.28 16.53 -9.45
C LYS A 149 -3.34 17.08 -8.02
N PRO A 150 -4.47 16.97 -7.28
CA PRO A 150 -4.37 17.02 -5.84
C PRO A 150 -3.43 15.88 -5.45
N GLU A 151 -2.25 16.26 -4.98
CA GLU A 151 -1.19 15.33 -4.67
C GLU A 151 -1.49 14.71 -3.30
N VAL A 152 -2.29 13.66 -3.33
CA VAL A 152 -2.78 12.93 -2.15
C VAL A 152 -1.80 11.80 -1.88
N SER A 153 -0.89 12.01 -0.92
CA SER A 153 -0.07 10.94 -0.37
C SER A 153 -0.72 10.42 0.90
N VAL A 154 -1.14 9.15 0.89
CA VAL A 154 -1.67 8.45 2.07
C VAL A 154 -0.52 7.75 2.75
N ALA A 155 -0.29 8.05 4.02
CA ALA A 155 0.65 7.32 4.83
C ALA A 155 -0.06 6.62 5.99
N ILE A 156 0.35 5.37 6.23
CA ILE A 156 -0.17 4.52 7.31
C ILE A 156 0.95 4.43 8.34
N SER A 157 0.71 4.85 9.58
CA SER A 157 1.65 4.65 10.66
C SER A 157 1.57 3.19 11.13
N SER A 158 2.73 2.54 11.26
CA SER A 158 2.88 1.17 11.76
C SER A 158 2.41 0.98 13.20
#